data_AF-A0A8T3AC97-F1
#
_entry.id   AF-A0A8T3AC97-F1
#
_cell.length_a   1.000
_cell.length_b   1.000
_cell.length_c   1.000
_cell.angle_alpha   90.00
_cell.angle_beta   90.00
_cell.angle_gamma   90.00
#
_symmetry.space_group_name_H-M   'P 1'
#
loop_
_entity.id
_entity.type
_entity.pdbx_description
1 polymer ?
#
loop_
_entity_poly.entity_id
_entity_poly.type
_entity_poly.pdbx_seq_one_letter_code
_entity_poly.pdbx_strand_id
1 'polypeptide(L)'
;MVAVWCVNCEFCVRGNTTPFRALKKLHLESMPILTQWCGDKGCALNALRELVIKNCSMLQKITHDMPSLEKLVIEETPKLVLLPYLQYLRSLEVTRCGELFWKLSSSLTSLCSLSLRGLSTKYFPAEFQFDSLQHLEIDSCNELESFPDNWLPTSLVYFGVKNCAMLRFLPNDINKLEVLEDMEIQSCPQLSSLPEHVGYLKSLVRLEISNCKSLLSLPSSLPNTLHILRISKCPKLEERCKLGGEDWQKIRDIFSLWIDGNMVISPRPQGMK
;
A
#
# COMPACT_ATOMS: atom_id res chain seq x y z
N MET A 1 28.63 -21.44 10.58
CA MET A 1 27.66 -20.97 9.58
C MET A 1 28.47 -20.35 8.46
N VAL A 2 28.35 -20.84 7.22
CA VAL A 2 29.13 -20.29 6.10
C VAL A 2 28.62 -18.88 5.83
N ALA A 3 29.53 -17.91 5.93
CA ALA A 3 29.27 -16.52 5.71
C ALA A 3 29.06 -16.24 4.20
N VAL A 4 27.81 -16.21 3.73
CA VAL A 4 27.49 -15.88 2.33
C VAL A 4 27.51 -14.35 2.15
N TRP A 5 28.66 -13.82 1.74
CA TRP A 5 28.84 -12.38 1.49
C TRP A 5 28.36 -11.94 0.10
N CYS A 6 28.26 -12.90 -0.84
CA CYS A 6 27.84 -12.71 -2.23
C CYS A 6 27.10 -13.96 -2.73
N VAL A 7 25.99 -13.76 -3.44
CA VAL A 7 25.36 -14.80 -4.27
C VAL A 7 25.66 -14.48 -5.73
N ASN A 8 26.26 -15.41 -6.47
CA ASN A 8 26.61 -15.26 -7.89
C ASN A 8 26.10 -16.47 -8.70
N CYS A 9 26.41 -16.52 -10.00
CA CYS A 9 26.08 -17.66 -10.83
C CYS A 9 26.79 -18.97 -10.44
N GLU A 10 27.70 -19.02 -9.47
CA GLU A 10 28.25 -20.30 -8.99
C GLU A 10 27.27 -21.05 -8.11
N PHE A 11 26.28 -20.34 -7.53
CA PHE A 11 25.13 -20.96 -6.88
C PHE A 11 24.25 -21.72 -7.89
N CYS A 12 24.38 -21.33 -9.16
CA CYS A 12 23.76 -21.91 -10.33
C CYS A 12 24.73 -22.96 -10.91
N VAL A 13 24.48 -24.26 -10.64
CA VAL A 13 25.37 -25.41 -10.95
C VAL A 13 26.26 -25.24 -12.19
N ARG A 14 27.57 -25.51 -12.06
CA ARG A 14 28.54 -25.57 -13.18
C ARG A 14 28.11 -26.63 -14.20
N GLY A 15 27.49 -26.20 -15.30
CA GLY A 15 27.07 -27.08 -16.40
C GLY A 15 26.20 -26.35 -17.41
N ASN A 16 26.07 -26.90 -18.62
CA ASN A 16 25.38 -26.30 -19.77
C ASN A 16 23.83 -26.24 -19.63
N THR A 17 23.33 -26.29 -18.40
CA THR A 17 21.91 -26.33 -18.07
C THR A 17 21.58 -25.15 -17.17
N THR A 18 20.61 -24.32 -17.58
CA THR A 18 20.04 -23.27 -16.71
C THR A 18 19.58 -23.92 -15.39
N PRO A 19 20.20 -23.62 -14.25
CA PRO A 19 19.85 -24.24 -12.98
C PRO A 19 18.51 -23.70 -12.48
N PHE A 20 17.87 -24.45 -11.59
CA PHE A 20 16.62 -24.05 -10.95
C PHE A 20 15.45 -23.74 -11.91
N ARG A 21 15.31 -24.49 -13.03
CA ARG A 21 14.24 -24.30 -14.04
C ARG A 21 12.82 -24.30 -13.50
N ALA A 22 12.60 -24.93 -12.35
CA ALA A 22 11.29 -25.03 -11.70
C ALA A 22 11.15 -24.11 -10.47
N LEU A 23 12.18 -23.35 -10.12
CA LEU A 23 12.16 -22.48 -8.93
C LEU A 23 11.22 -21.31 -9.16
N LYS A 24 10.10 -21.32 -8.45
CA LYS A 24 9.06 -20.28 -8.54
C LYS A 24 9.13 -19.27 -7.40
N LYS A 25 9.67 -19.66 -6.25
CA LYS A 25 9.76 -18.83 -5.05
C LYS A 25 11.16 -18.93 -4.46
N LEU A 26 11.73 -17.81 -4.06
CA LEU A 26 13.03 -17.73 -3.42
C LEU A 26 12.97 -16.78 -2.23
N HIS A 27 13.48 -17.24 -1.10
CA HIS A 27 13.53 -16.48 0.14
C HIS A 27 15.00 -16.29 0.53
N LEU A 28 15.41 -15.04 0.70
CA LEU A 28 16.68 -14.64 1.29
C LEU A 28 16.38 -14.05 2.66
N GLU A 29 16.57 -14.84 3.70
CA GLU A 29 16.20 -14.45 5.06
C GLU A 29 17.41 -14.50 5.99
N SER A 30 17.55 -13.47 6.82
CA SER A 30 18.57 -13.40 7.87
C SER A 30 19.99 -13.63 7.34
N MET A 31 20.32 -12.96 6.24
CA MET A 31 21.67 -12.95 5.64
C MET A 31 22.35 -11.60 5.92
N PRO A 32 22.84 -11.34 7.15
CA PRO A 32 23.23 -10.01 7.61
C PRO A 32 24.50 -9.47 6.96
N ILE A 33 25.31 -10.33 6.35
CA ILE A 33 26.56 -9.96 5.68
C ILE A 33 26.47 -10.04 4.15
N LEU A 34 25.33 -10.47 3.62
CA LEU A 34 25.12 -10.51 2.17
C LEU A 34 25.14 -9.08 1.65
N THR A 35 26.11 -8.76 0.79
CA THR A 35 26.27 -7.40 0.25
C THR A 35 25.73 -7.26 -1.16
N GLN A 36 25.77 -8.34 -1.93
CA GLN A 36 25.42 -8.33 -3.33
C GLN A 36 24.86 -9.68 -3.78
N TRP A 37 23.87 -9.61 -4.66
CA TRP A 37 23.38 -10.75 -5.41
C TRP A 37 23.48 -10.44 -6.91
N CYS A 38 24.45 -11.06 -7.57
CA CYS A 38 24.76 -10.81 -8.97
C CYS A 38 24.44 -12.03 -9.83
N GLY A 39 24.16 -11.80 -11.10
CA GLY A 39 23.96 -12.85 -12.10
C GLY A 39 24.33 -12.35 -13.49
N ASP A 40 24.63 -13.29 -14.38
CA ASP A 40 24.75 -13.05 -15.82
C ASP A 40 23.55 -13.68 -16.55
N LYS A 41 23.47 -13.47 -17.87
CA LYS A 41 22.38 -14.02 -18.70
C LYS A 41 22.29 -15.55 -18.66
N GLY A 42 23.38 -16.25 -18.37
CA GLY A 42 23.44 -17.71 -18.33
C GLY A 42 22.80 -18.31 -17.09
N CYS A 43 22.62 -17.52 -16.02
CA CYS A 43 22.07 -17.99 -14.75
C CYS A 43 20.71 -17.38 -14.38
N ALA A 44 20.01 -16.75 -15.34
CA ALA A 44 18.70 -16.12 -15.12
C ALA A 44 17.66 -17.09 -14.52
N LEU A 45 16.93 -16.62 -13.51
CA LEU A 45 15.87 -17.38 -12.85
C LEU A 45 14.53 -17.18 -13.58
N ASN A 46 14.44 -17.78 -14.76
CA ASN A 46 13.31 -17.60 -15.70
C ASN A 46 11.94 -18.05 -15.18
N ALA A 47 11.90 -18.95 -14.18
CA ALA A 47 10.64 -19.43 -13.60
C ALA A 47 10.28 -18.72 -12.28
N LEU A 48 11.14 -17.84 -11.78
CA LEU A 48 10.94 -17.20 -10.48
C LEU A 48 9.81 -16.18 -10.57
N ARG A 49 8.80 -16.36 -9.71
CA ARG A 49 7.57 -15.57 -9.64
C ARG A 49 7.53 -14.72 -8.37
N GLU A 50 8.09 -15.21 -7.28
CA GLU A 50 8.11 -14.53 -5.99
C GLU A 50 9.51 -14.52 -5.40
N LEU A 51 9.93 -13.32 -4.99
CA LEU A 51 11.18 -13.11 -4.28
C LEU A 51 10.89 -12.42 -2.95
N VAL A 52 11.38 -13.01 -1.87
CA VAL A 52 11.25 -12.49 -0.52
C VAL A 52 12.65 -12.23 0.03
N ILE A 53 12.91 -11.01 0.49
CA ILE A 53 14.18 -10.60 1.06
C ILE A 53 13.92 -10.01 2.44
N LYS A 54 14.42 -10.65 3.49
CA LYS A 54 14.19 -10.25 4.87
C LYS A 54 15.47 -10.20 5.66
N ASN A 55 15.66 -9.14 6.43
CA ASN A 55 16.78 -9.00 7.37
C ASN A 55 18.15 -9.15 6.67
N CYS A 56 18.25 -8.69 5.42
CA CYS A 56 19.49 -8.62 4.65
C CYS A 56 20.10 -7.22 4.78
N SER A 57 20.52 -6.86 5.98
CA SER A 57 20.87 -5.48 6.37
C SER A 57 22.06 -4.88 5.62
N MET A 58 22.95 -5.72 5.10
CA MET A 58 24.12 -5.30 4.31
C MET A 58 23.89 -5.34 2.80
N LEU A 59 22.76 -5.85 2.33
CA LEU A 59 22.49 -6.07 0.91
C LEU A 59 22.32 -4.72 0.22
N GLN A 60 23.19 -4.44 -0.74
CA GLN A 60 23.22 -3.18 -1.48
C GLN A 60 22.70 -3.33 -2.89
N LYS A 61 22.99 -4.44 -3.57
CA LYS A 61 22.63 -4.60 -4.97
C LYS A 61 22.13 -5.99 -5.29
N ILE A 62 21.10 -6.01 -6.13
CA ILE A 62 20.62 -7.18 -6.83
C ILE A 62 20.68 -6.84 -8.32
N THR A 63 21.46 -7.62 -9.07
CA THR A 63 21.58 -7.48 -10.53
C THR A 63 21.25 -8.79 -11.24
N HIS A 64 20.76 -9.77 -10.50
CA HIS A 64 20.41 -11.08 -11.04
C HIS A 64 19.16 -10.99 -11.90
N ASP A 65 19.18 -11.61 -13.09
CA ASP A 65 18.07 -11.51 -14.03
C ASP A 65 16.92 -12.43 -13.60
N MET A 66 15.73 -11.85 -13.50
CA MET A 66 14.50 -12.50 -13.03
C MET A 66 13.33 -12.02 -13.91
N PRO A 67 13.31 -12.39 -15.20
CA PRO A 67 12.45 -11.79 -16.23
C PRO A 67 10.97 -12.17 -16.10
N SER A 68 10.61 -12.81 -15.00
CA SER A 68 9.34 -13.50 -14.79
C SER A 68 8.78 -13.24 -13.38
N LEU A 69 9.44 -12.33 -12.65
CA LEU A 69 9.12 -11.98 -11.27
C LEU A 69 7.82 -11.16 -11.23
N GLU A 70 6.85 -11.62 -10.45
CA GLU A 70 5.53 -11.02 -10.31
C GLU A 70 5.35 -10.38 -8.94
N LYS A 71 5.99 -10.93 -7.89
CA LYS A 71 5.92 -10.45 -6.52
C LYS A 71 7.31 -10.27 -5.92
N LEU A 72 7.52 -9.12 -5.26
CA LEU A 72 8.73 -8.80 -4.52
C LEU A 72 8.37 -8.30 -3.13
N VAL A 73 8.91 -8.97 -2.11
CA VAL A 73 8.79 -8.56 -0.70
C VAL A 73 10.18 -8.18 -0.19
N ILE A 74 10.30 -6.99 0.35
CA ILE A 74 11.54 -6.45 0.89
C ILE A 74 11.30 -5.98 2.31
N GLU A 75 11.96 -6.60 3.28
CA GLU A 75 11.81 -6.32 4.71
C GLU A 75 13.17 -6.11 5.36
N GLU A 76 13.34 -4.99 6.07
CA GLU A 76 14.56 -4.67 6.82
C GLU A 76 15.86 -4.78 5.99
N THR A 77 15.82 -4.24 4.75
CA THR A 77 17.01 -4.12 3.89
C THR A 77 17.33 -2.65 3.58
N PRO A 78 17.74 -1.86 4.57
CA PRO A 78 17.87 -0.41 4.43
C PRO A 78 18.95 0.04 3.44
N LYS A 79 19.93 -0.82 3.12
CA LYS A 79 21.05 -0.51 2.23
C LYS A 79 20.82 -0.83 0.76
N LEU A 80 19.67 -1.43 0.39
CA LEU A 80 19.42 -1.90 -0.96
C LEU A 80 19.19 -0.72 -1.90
N VAL A 81 20.17 -0.44 -2.76
CA VAL A 81 20.23 0.69 -3.71
C VAL A 81 19.92 0.32 -5.15
N LEU A 82 20.10 -0.95 -5.51
CA LEU A 82 20.00 -1.38 -6.90
C LEU A 82 19.19 -2.67 -7.00
N LEU A 83 18.15 -2.63 -7.83
CA LEU A 83 17.37 -3.77 -8.28
C LEU A 83 17.55 -3.95 -9.79
N PRO A 84 17.36 -5.16 -10.33
CA PRO A 84 17.33 -5.37 -11.78
C PRO A 84 16.08 -4.71 -12.37
N TYR A 85 15.98 -4.67 -13.69
CA TYR A 85 14.76 -4.21 -14.36
C TYR A 85 13.63 -5.23 -14.16
N LEU A 86 12.52 -4.81 -13.53
CA LEU A 86 11.42 -5.68 -13.10
C LEU A 86 10.12 -5.41 -13.88
N GLN A 87 10.15 -5.60 -15.20
CA GLN A 87 9.07 -5.18 -16.11
C GLN A 87 7.70 -5.83 -15.88
N TYR A 88 7.66 -7.02 -15.28
CA TYR A 88 6.41 -7.77 -15.03
C TYR A 88 6.01 -7.77 -13.56
N LEU A 89 6.68 -7.00 -12.70
CA LEU A 89 6.36 -6.94 -11.29
C LEU A 89 4.96 -6.36 -11.11
N ARG A 90 4.09 -7.12 -10.45
CA ARG A 90 2.69 -6.76 -10.18
C ARG A 90 2.48 -6.35 -8.72
N SER A 91 3.20 -6.99 -7.81
CA SER A 91 3.08 -6.77 -6.37
C SER A 91 4.44 -6.45 -5.75
N LEU A 92 4.49 -5.32 -5.02
CA LEU A 92 5.66 -4.89 -4.27
C LEU A 92 5.25 -4.59 -2.83
N GLU A 93 5.91 -5.26 -1.88
CA GLU A 93 5.75 -5.03 -0.45
C GLU A 93 7.09 -4.54 0.11
N VAL A 94 7.12 -3.34 0.69
CA VAL A 94 8.33 -2.73 1.25
C VAL A 94 8.11 -2.42 2.72
N THR A 95 8.88 -3.06 3.60
CA THR A 95 8.78 -2.92 5.04
C THR A 95 10.09 -2.45 5.65
N ARG A 96 10.07 -1.34 6.40
CA ARG A 96 11.25 -0.81 7.13
C ARG A 96 12.50 -0.72 6.25
N CYS A 97 12.34 -0.20 5.03
CA CYS A 97 13.43 -0.03 4.07
C CYS A 97 13.71 1.44 3.77
N GLY A 98 14.88 1.70 3.19
CA GLY A 98 15.29 3.05 2.79
C GLY A 98 14.56 3.56 1.54
N GLU A 99 14.83 4.81 1.18
CA GLU A 99 14.16 5.59 0.12
C GLU A 99 14.44 5.15 -1.33
N LEU A 100 15.13 4.04 -1.56
CA LEU A 100 15.67 3.71 -2.88
C LEU A 100 14.62 3.18 -3.84
N PHE A 101 13.58 2.50 -3.34
CA PHE A 101 12.48 2.03 -4.18
C PHE A 101 11.69 3.19 -4.82
N TRP A 102 11.73 4.40 -4.25
CA TRP A 102 11.15 5.59 -4.87
C TRP A 102 11.81 5.92 -6.21
N LYS A 103 13.14 5.76 -6.31
CA LYS A 103 13.90 5.98 -7.55
C LYS A 103 13.57 4.97 -8.64
N LEU A 104 12.99 3.84 -8.26
CA LEU A 104 12.60 2.76 -9.17
C LEU A 104 11.15 2.89 -9.63
N SER A 105 10.36 3.81 -9.06
CA SER A 105 8.93 3.97 -9.36
C SER A 105 8.64 4.05 -10.86
N SER A 106 9.40 4.89 -11.58
CA SER A 106 9.28 5.06 -13.04
C SER A 106 9.56 3.80 -13.86
N SER A 107 10.27 2.82 -13.31
CA SER A 107 10.59 1.55 -14.00
C SER A 107 9.56 0.45 -13.77
N LEU A 108 8.72 0.60 -12.74
CA LEU A 108 7.76 -0.40 -12.28
C LEU A 108 6.39 -0.19 -12.93
N THR A 109 6.37 -0.11 -14.27
CA THR A 109 5.19 0.29 -15.07
C THR A 109 4.02 -0.70 -15.00
N SER A 110 4.28 -1.97 -14.72
CA SER A 110 3.27 -3.03 -14.58
C SER A 110 2.74 -3.22 -13.15
N LEU A 111 3.22 -2.43 -12.19
CA LEU A 111 2.88 -2.60 -10.79
C LEU A 111 1.40 -2.26 -10.55
N CYS A 112 0.64 -3.22 -10.02
CA CYS A 112 -0.78 -3.04 -9.72
C CYS A 112 -1.06 -3.02 -8.21
N SER A 113 -0.14 -3.50 -7.38
CA SER A 113 -0.28 -3.52 -5.92
C SER A 113 1.01 -3.07 -5.24
N LEU A 114 0.90 -2.10 -4.34
CA LEU A 114 2.00 -1.56 -3.55
C LEU A 114 1.60 -1.49 -2.08
N SER A 115 2.40 -2.11 -1.21
CA SER A 115 2.29 -1.98 0.24
C SER A 115 3.57 -1.36 0.80
N LEU A 116 3.40 -0.27 1.54
CA LEU A 116 4.48 0.51 2.14
C LEU A 116 4.33 0.49 3.65
N ARG A 117 5.25 -0.16 4.35
CA ARG A 117 5.15 -0.39 5.79
C ARG A 117 6.33 0.13 6.58
N GLY A 118 6.06 0.89 7.64
CA GLY A 118 7.09 1.27 8.60
C GLY A 118 8.24 2.08 8.00
N LEU A 119 7.94 2.94 7.02
CA LEU A 119 8.94 3.82 6.42
C LEU A 119 9.21 5.02 7.33
N SER A 120 10.49 5.30 7.56
CA SER A 120 10.95 6.47 8.33
C SER A 120 11.04 7.69 7.43
N THR A 121 9.89 8.21 6.99
CA THR A 121 9.82 9.48 6.28
C THR A 121 8.64 10.32 6.76
N LYS A 122 8.85 11.64 6.77
CA LYS A 122 7.81 12.63 7.04
C LYS A 122 6.92 12.91 5.83
N TYR A 123 7.49 12.82 4.63
CA TYR A 123 6.83 13.13 3.36
C TYR A 123 7.30 12.15 2.30
N PHE A 124 6.38 11.67 1.48
CA PHE A 124 6.77 10.92 0.28
C PHE A 124 7.37 11.86 -0.76
N PRO A 125 8.23 11.36 -1.67
CA PRO A 125 8.71 12.17 -2.78
C PRO A 125 7.54 12.59 -3.66
N ALA A 126 7.58 13.84 -4.15
CA ALA A 126 6.56 14.39 -5.04
C ALA A 126 6.51 13.67 -6.39
N GLU A 127 7.65 13.16 -6.84
CA GLU A 127 7.78 12.35 -8.04
C GLU A 127 7.39 10.90 -7.71
N PHE A 128 6.11 10.59 -7.87
CA PHE A 128 5.56 9.26 -7.68
C PHE A 128 4.69 8.91 -8.90
N GLN A 129 5.15 7.95 -9.71
CA GLN A 129 4.45 7.58 -10.94
C GLN A 129 4.28 6.06 -11.02
N PHE A 130 3.03 5.61 -10.81
CA PHE A 130 2.62 4.24 -11.03
C PHE A 130 1.28 4.23 -11.78
N ASP A 131 1.34 4.37 -13.10
CA ASP A 131 0.15 4.57 -13.94
C ASP A 131 -0.85 3.39 -13.87
N SER A 132 -0.36 2.19 -13.55
CA SER A 132 -1.15 0.94 -13.48
C SER A 132 -1.57 0.54 -12.05
N LEU A 133 -1.27 1.37 -11.03
CA LEU A 133 -1.47 0.98 -9.64
C LEU A 133 -2.95 0.97 -9.26
N GLN A 134 -3.45 -0.19 -8.85
CA GLN A 134 -4.85 -0.40 -8.47
C GLN A 134 -5.02 -0.50 -6.95
N HIS A 135 -4.00 -0.96 -6.24
CA HIS A 135 -4.04 -1.17 -4.79
C HIS A 135 -2.85 -0.50 -4.12
N LEU A 136 -3.12 0.45 -3.25
CA LEU A 136 -2.11 1.12 -2.44
C LEU A 136 -2.46 1.01 -0.96
N GLU A 137 -1.57 0.40 -0.19
CA GLU A 137 -1.65 0.38 1.27
C GLU A 137 -0.41 1.02 1.90
N ILE A 138 -0.64 1.90 2.87
CA ILE A 138 0.39 2.54 3.67
C ILE A 138 0.12 2.18 5.13
N ASP A 139 1.04 1.47 5.76
CA ASP A 139 0.87 0.98 7.12
C ASP A 139 2.04 1.37 8.02
N SER A 140 1.78 1.79 9.25
CA SER A 140 2.79 1.94 10.29
C SER A 140 3.91 2.96 9.95
N CYS A 141 3.69 3.84 8.96
CA CYS A 141 4.58 4.96 8.64
C CYS A 141 4.35 6.08 9.66
N ASN A 142 4.94 5.90 10.85
CA ASN A 142 4.61 6.71 12.03
C ASN A 142 5.07 8.17 11.96
N GLU A 143 6.09 8.46 11.15
CA GLU A 143 6.62 9.82 10.97
C GLU A 143 5.89 10.61 9.87
N LEU A 144 5.09 9.94 9.03
CA LEU A 144 4.39 10.56 7.90
C LEU A 144 3.43 11.63 8.41
N GLU A 145 3.64 12.89 8.01
CA GLU A 145 2.83 14.02 8.44
C GLU A 145 1.74 14.37 7.40
N SER A 146 2.09 14.28 6.11
CA SER A 146 1.18 14.53 4.99
C SER A 146 1.71 13.90 3.69
N PHE A 147 0.89 13.98 2.65
CA PHE A 147 1.21 13.55 1.30
C PHE A 147 1.55 14.74 0.41
N PRO A 148 2.39 14.56 -0.64
CA PRO A 148 2.51 15.53 -1.72
C PRO A 148 1.19 15.72 -2.48
N ASP A 149 1.03 16.87 -3.14
CA ASP A 149 -0.06 17.09 -4.09
C ASP A 149 0.12 16.17 -5.32
N ASN A 150 -0.98 15.66 -5.88
CA ASN A 150 -0.94 14.80 -7.07
C ASN A 150 -0.20 13.47 -6.88
N TRP A 151 -0.12 13.01 -5.63
CA TRP A 151 0.64 11.81 -5.29
C TRP A 151 -0.12 10.51 -5.55
N LEU A 152 -1.45 10.53 -5.57
CA LEU A 152 -2.25 9.32 -5.76
C LEU A 152 -2.44 8.99 -7.26
N PRO A 153 -2.11 7.76 -7.72
CA PRO A 153 -2.41 7.33 -9.07
C PRO A 153 -3.92 7.27 -9.33
N THR A 154 -4.37 7.79 -10.47
CA THR A 154 -5.79 7.85 -10.84
C THR A 154 -6.42 6.48 -11.12
N SER A 155 -5.59 5.45 -11.30
CA SER A 155 -6.00 4.05 -11.52
C SER A 155 -6.33 3.27 -10.23
N LEU A 156 -6.21 3.90 -9.06
CA LEU A 156 -6.47 3.25 -7.78
C LEU A 156 -7.93 2.82 -7.64
N VAL A 157 -8.12 1.55 -7.30
CA VAL A 157 -9.38 0.90 -6.91
C VAL A 157 -9.49 0.79 -5.39
N TYR A 158 -8.35 0.58 -4.71
CA TYR A 158 -8.24 0.55 -3.25
C TYR A 158 -7.17 1.51 -2.76
N PHE A 159 -7.51 2.28 -1.72
CA PHE A 159 -6.56 3.12 -0.99
C PHE A 159 -6.72 2.93 0.53
N GLY A 160 -5.67 2.40 1.16
CA GLY A 160 -5.62 2.15 2.60
C GLY A 160 -4.50 2.94 3.28
N VAL A 161 -4.81 3.63 4.37
CA VAL A 161 -3.83 4.26 5.26
C VAL A 161 -4.07 3.82 6.70
N LYS A 162 -3.09 3.13 7.28
CA LYS A 162 -3.21 2.42 8.54
C LYS A 162 -2.05 2.75 9.48
N ASN A 163 -2.34 2.91 10.77
CA ASN A 163 -1.34 3.05 11.83
C ASN A 163 -0.31 4.18 11.59
N CYS A 164 -0.69 5.29 10.95
CA CYS A 164 0.19 6.44 10.75
C CYS A 164 -0.03 7.47 11.88
N ALA A 165 0.83 7.39 12.92
CA ALA A 165 0.66 8.16 14.15
C ALA A 165 0.67 9.69 13.98
N MET A 166 1.53 10.23 13.09
CA MET A 166 1.71 11.67 12.88
C MET A 166 0.93 12.22 11.69
N LEU A 167 0.16 11.39 10.98
CA LEU A 167 -0.55 11.81 9.78
C LEU A 167 -1.66 12.80 10.12
N ARG A 168 -1.59 14.01 9.56
CA ARG A 168 -2.55 15.09 9.80
C ARG A 168 -3.52 15.30 8.66
N PHE A 169 -3.09 15.06 7.42
CA PHE A 169 -3.85 15.35 6.21
C PHE A 169 -3.68 14.24 5.17
N LEU A 170 -4.79 13.86 4.53
CA LEU A 170 -4.80 13.06 3.31
C LEU A 170 -4.60 13.96 2.07
N PRO A 171 -4.27 13.40 0.89
CA PRO A 171 -4.12 14.17 -0.34
C PRO A 171 -5.43 14.90 -0.70
N ASN A 172 -5.33 16.19 -1.05
CA ASN A 172 -6.51 17.00 -1.36
C ASN A 172 -7.11 16.70 -2.73
N ASP A 173 -6.34 16.14 -3.64
CA ASP A 173 -6.67 15.82 -5.03
C ASP A 173 -7.35 14.44 -5.20
N ILE A 174 -7.91 13.90 -4.11
CA ILE A 174 -8.58 12.60 -4.11
C ILE A 174 -9.76 12.52 -5.09
N ASN A 175 -10.35 13.66 -5.49
CA ASN A 175 -11.38 13.72 -6.53
C ASN A 175 -10.94 13.20 -7.90
N LYS A 176 -9.62 13.07 -8.15
CA LYS A 176 -9.09 12.50 -9.39
C LYS A 176 -9.20 10.97 -9.45
N LEU A 177 -9.51 10.33 -8.34
CA LEU A 177 -9.61 8.88 -8.25
C LEU A 177 -10.98 8.39 -8.73
N GLU A 178 -11.21 8.45 -10.04
CA GLU A 178 -12.53 8.18 -10.63
C GLU A 178 -13.00 6.74 -10.45
N VAL A 179 -12.07 5.80 -10.31
CA VAL A 179 -12.33 4.35 -10.19
C VAL A 179 -12.09 3.80 -8.78
N LEU A 180 -11.87 4.66 -7.77
CA LEU A 180 -11.69 4.23 -6.39
C LEU A 180 -12.99 3.66 -5.84
N GLU A 181 -12.96 2.40 -5.40
CA GLU A 181 -14.12 1.67 -4.89
C GLU A 181 -14.06 1.50 -3.36
N ASP A 182 -12.87 1.36 -2.80
CA ASP A 182 -12.68 1.08 -1.37
C ASP A 182 -11.60 1.98 -0.76
N MET A 183 -11.96 2.65 0.33
CA MET A 183 -11.06 3.51 1.09
C MET A 183 -11.08 3.14 2.57
N GLU A 184 -9.90 2.86 3.12
CA GLU A 184 -9.72 2.51 4.52
C GLU A 184 -8.75 3.47 5.22
N ILE A 185 -9.18 4.04 6.34
CA ILE A 185 -8.36 4.90 7.20
C ILE A 185 -8.43 4.34 8.61
N GLN A 186 -7.32 3.85 9.14
CA GLN A 186 -7.32 3.17 10.43
C GLN A 186 -6.18 3.64 11.32
N SER A 187 -6.46 3.89 12.59
CA SER A 187 -5.44 4.21 13.61
C SER A 187 -4.53 5.39 13.22
N CYS A 188 -5.12 6.46 12.67
CA CYS A 188 -4.45 7.73 12.40
C CYS A 188 -4.92 8.78 13.42
N PRO A 189 -4.31 8.85 14.62
CA PRO A 189 -4.85 9.64 15.73
C PRO A 189 -4.71 11.16 15.55
N GLN A 190 -3.81 11.65 14.70
CA GLN A 190 -3.66 13.08 14.41
C GLN A 190 -4.46 13.56 13.18
N LEU A 191 -5.09 12.66 12.43
CA LEU A 191 -5.90 13.03 11.28
C LEU A 191 -7.13 13.79 11.77
N SER A 192 -7.21 15.08 11.45
CA SER A 192 -8.23 16.00 11.99
C SER A 192 -9.43 16.17 11.06
N SER A 193 -9.24 15.98 9.76
CA SER A 193 -10.27 16.12 8.73
C SER A 193 -10.04 15.15 7.57
N LEU A 194 -11.11 14.74 6.91
CA LEU A 194 -11.05 14.17 5.55
C LEU A 194 -11.00 15.29 4.52
N PRO A 195 -10.47 15.06 3.31
CA PRO A 195 -10.58 16.01 2.21
C PRO A 195 -12.05 16.29 1.86
N GLU A 196 -12.41 17.56 1.68
CA GLU A 196 -13.77 17.93 1.21
C GLU A 196 -14.12 17.28 -0.13
N HIS A 197 -13.09 17.00 -0.93
CA HIS A 197 -13.22 16.39 -2.25
C HIS A 197 -13.65 14.91 -2.23
N VAL A 198 -13.72 14.26 -1.07
CA VAL A 198 -14.25 12.89 -0.94
C VAL A 198 -15.67 12.81 -1.51
N GLY A 199 -16.50 13.84 -1.36
CA GLY A 199 -17.85 13.90 -1.92
C GLY A 199 -17.92 13.82 -3.46
N TYR A 200 -16.81 14.05 -4.16
CA TYR A 200 -16.74 14.02 -5.63
C TYR A 200 -16.22 12.70 -6.20
N LEU A 201 -15.92 11.71 -5.35
CA LEU A 201 -15.52 10.38 -5.82
C LEU A 201 -16.69 9.71 -6.54
N LYS A 202 -16.45 9.27 -7.78
CA LYS A 202 -17.52 8.75 -8.65
C LYS A 202 -17.86 7.28 -8.40
N SER A 203 -16.91 6.50 -7.89
CA SER A 203 -17.04 5.04 -7.79
C SER A 203 -16.93 4.49 -6.36
N LEU A 204 -16.79 5.35 -5.34
CA LEU A 204 -16.51 4.91 -3.98
C LEU A 204 -17.71 4.14 -3.40
N VAL A 205 -17.55 2.83 -3.20
CA VAL A 205 -18.58 1.93 -2.67
C VAL A 205 -18.46 1.80 -1.15
N ARG A 206 -17.23 1.78 -0.64
CA ARG A 206 -16.92 1.53 0.77
C ARG A 206 -15.97 2.58 1.33
N LEU A 207 -16.34 3.13 2.48
CA LEU A 207 -15.49 3.97 3.31
C LEU A 207 -15.45 3.40 4.72
N GLU A 208 -14.25 3.05 5.18
CA GLU A 208 -14.01 2.60 6.54
C GLU A 208 -13.06 3.55 7.27
N ILE A 209 -13.49 4.03 8.43
CA ILE A 209 -12.73 4.92 9.29
C ILE A 209 -12.72 4.31 10.68
N SER A 210 -11.54 3.98 11.20
CA SER A 210 -11.44 3.45 12.55
C SER A 210 -10.30 4.03 13.36
N ASN A 211 -10.51 4.20 14.66
CA ASN A 211 -9.49 4.63 15.63
C ASN A 211 -8.79 5.97 15.26
N CYS A 212 -9.52 6.89 14.61
CA CYS A 212 -9.06 8.24 14.26
C CYS A 212 -9.59 9.27 15.28
N LYS A 213 -8.90 9.37 16.41
CA LYS A 213 -9.39 10.12 17.59
C LYS A 213 -9.51 11.63 17.40
N SER A 214 -8.73 12.24 16.50
CA SER A 214 -8.78 13.67 16.22
C SER A 214 -9.77 14.04 15.11
N LEU A 215 -10.29 13.06 14.38
CA LEU A 215 -11.16 13.31 13.24
C LEU A 215 -12.49 13.88 13.73
N LEU A 216 -12.76 15.13 13.34
CA LEU A 216 -13.86 15.90 13.91
C LEU A 216 -15.18 15.60 13.24
N SER A 217 -15.25 15.75 11.91
CA SER A 217 -16.50 15.71 11.15
C SER A 217 -16.31 15.00 9.82
N LEU A 218 -17.44 14.61 9.20
CA LEU A 218 -17.46 14.23 7.80
C LEU A 218 -17.34 15.47 6.90
N PRO A 219 -16.84 15.32 5.65
CA PRO A 219 -16.86 16.39 4.65
C PRO A 219 -18.29 16.91 4.42
N SER A 220 -18.42 18.04 3.73
CA SER A 220 -19.72 18.65 3.42
C SER A 220 -20.69 17.70 2.69
N SER A 221 -20.15 16.78 1.88
CA SER A 221 -20.91 15.73 1.19
C SER A 221 -20.11 14.43 1.09
N LEU A 222 -20.83 13.31 0.95
CA LEU A 222 -20.27 12.00 0.62
C LEU A 222 -20.76 11.55 -0.77
N PRO A 223 -20.02 10.65 -1.45
CA PRO A 223 -20.45 10.11 -2.74
C PRO A 223 -21.83 9.48 -2.67
N ASN A 224 -22.65 9.70 -3.70
CA ASN A 224 -23.92 9.01 -3.87
C ASN A 224 -23.75 7.51 -4.17
N THR A 225 -22.55 7.09 -4.59
CA THR A 225 -22.17 5.69 -4.79
C THR A 225 -21.75 4.97 -3.53
N LEU A 226 -21.66 5.67 -2.39
CA LEU A 226 -21.25 5.08 -1.11
C LEU A 226 -22.36 4.19 -0.53
N HIS A 227 -22.11 2.89 -0.53
CA HIS A 227 -23.06 1.89 -0.01
C HIS A 227 -22.72 1.45 1.42
N ILE A 228 -21.43 1.45 1.78
CA ILE A 228 -20.96 0.95 3.06
C ILE A 228 -20.14 2.04 3.74
N LEU A 229 -20.62 2.50 4.89
CA LEU A 229 -19.86 3.37 5.79
C LEU A 229 -19.67 2.67 7.12
N ARG A 230 -18.41 2.50 7.53
CA ARG A 230 -18.04 2.01 8.86
C ARG A 230 -17.23 3.05 9.60
N ILE A 231 -17.73 3.45 10.76
CA ILE A 231 -17.04 4.34 11.70
C ILE A 231 -16.90 3.59 13.02
N SER A 232 -15.69 3.48 13.57
CA SER A 232 -15.50 2.84 14.87
C SER A 232 -14.32 3.42 15.64
N LYS A 233 -14.42 3.51 16.97
CA LYS A 233 -13.37 4.08 17.83
C LYS A 233 -12.96 5.51 17.41
N CYS A 234 -13.91 6.29 16.88
CA CYS A 234 -13.72 7.67 16.44
C CYS A 234 -14.63 8.61 17.26
N PRO A 235 -14.33 8.87 18.54
CA PRO A 235 -15.30 9.39 19.51
C PRO A 235 -15.95 10.71 19.11
N LYS A 236 -15.20 11.65 18.52
CA LYS A 236 -15.75 12.94 18.07
C LYS A 236 -16.65 12.78 16.84
N LEU A 237 -16.21 11.98 15.88
CA LEU A 237 -16.97 11.71 14.66
C LEU A 237 -18.25 10.91 14.94
N GLU A 238 -18.16 9.88 15.79
CA GLU A 238 -19.29 9.05 16.21
C GLU A 238 -20.38 9.89 16.89
N GLU A 239 -19.98 10.83 17.73
CA GLU A 239 -20.89 11.73 18.44
C GLU A 239 -21.68 12.62 17.47
N ARG A 240 -21.07 13.05 16.36
CA ARG A 240 -21.75 13.81 15.30
C ARG A 240 -22.57 12.95 14.35
N CYS A 241 -22.21 11.68 14.21
CA CYS A 241 -22.86 10.72 13.33
C CYS A 241 -24.00 9.95 14.01
N LYS A 242 -24.23 10.13 15.31
CA LYS A 242 -25.40 9.56 16.00
C LYS A 242 -26.71 10.15 15.47
N LEU A 243 -27.82 9.46 15.68
CA LEU A 243 -29.16 9.95 15.30
C LEU A 243 -29.41 11.36 15.88
N GLY A 244 -29.68 12.32 15.00
CA GLY A 244 -29.87 13.74 15.37
C GLY A 244 -28.59 14.56 15.56
N GLY A 245 -27.41 13.94 15.42
CA GLY A 245 -26.14 14.64 15.38
C GLY A 245 -25.94 15.47 14.11
N GLU A 246 -24.99 16.40 14.13
CA GLU A 246 -24.76 17.36 13.05
C GLU A 246 -24.43 16.71 11.70
N ASP A 247 -23.76 15.56 11.69
CA ASP A 247 -23.37 14.86 10.47
C ASP A 247 -24.38 13.77 10.07
N TRP A 248 -25.43 13.53 10.88
CA TRP A 248 -26.45 12.51 10.61
C TRP A 248 -27.09 12.66 9.23
N GLN A 249 -27.39 13.90 8.82
CA GLN A 249 -28.02 14.17 7.52
C GLN A 249 -27.15 13.77 6.33
N LYS A 250 -25.83 13.68 6.52
CA LYS A 250 -24.88 13.28 5.47
C LYS A 250 -24.85 11.77 5.24
N ILE A 251 -25.29 10.98 6.23
CA ILE A 251 -25.12 9.51 6.25
C ILE A 251 -26.43 8.73 6.38
N ARG A 252 -27.54 9.40 6.68
CA ARG A 252 -28.86 8.77 6.91
C ARG A 252 -29.40 7.94 5.75
N ASP A 253 -28.90 8.19 4.54
CA ASP A 253 -29.34 7.55 3.30
C ASP A 253 -28.37 6.46 2.83
N ILE A 254 -27.30 6.17 3.59
CA ILE A 254 -26.33 5.12 3.28
C ILE A 254 -26.95 3.75 3.54
N PHE A 255 -26.78 2.84 2.59
CA PHE A 255 -27.40 1.50 2.59
C PHE A 255 -26.99 0.63 3.79
N SER A 256 -25.69 0.62 4.13
CA SER A 256 -25.13 -0.13 5.25
C SER A 256 -24.25 0.77 6.11
N LEU A 257 -24.82 1.30 7.20
CA LEU A 257 -24.14 2.18 8.15
C LEU A 257 -23.80 1.45 9.45
N TRP A 258 -22.51 1.42 9.80
CA TRP A 258 -22.00 0.85 11.04
C TRP A 258 -21.29 1.93 11.88
N ILE A 259 -21.68 2.08 13.15
CA ILE A 259 -21.08 3.00 14.10
C ILE A 259 -20.74 2.22 15.39
N ASP A 260 -19.47 2.26 15.80
CA ASP A 260 -18.91 1.54 16.95
C ASP A 260 -19.25 0.03 16.95
N GLY A 261 -19.12 -0.61 15.78
CA GLY A 261 -19.43 -2.03 15.60
C GLY A 261 -20.92 -2.37 15.57
N ASN A 262 -21.80 -1.40 15.80
CA ASN A 262 -23.25 -1.58 15.74
C ASN A 262 -23.80 -1.13 14.38
N MET A 263 -24.66 -1.95 13.78
CA MET A 263 -25.38 -1.58 12.56
C MET A 263 -26.48 -0.58 12.91
N VAL A 264 -26.39 0.64 12.39
CA VAL A 264 -27.34 1.73 12.65
C VAL A 264 -28.43 1.79 11.60
N ILE A 265 -28.05 1.57 10.33
CA ILE A 265 -28.97 1.46 9.20
C ILE A 265 -28.69 0.12 8.53
N SER A 266 -29.75 -0.67 8.38
CA SER A 266 -29.72 -1.92 7.64
C SER A 266 -30.47 -1.76 6.32
N PRO A 267 -30.11 -2.53 5.29
CA PRO A 267 -30.92 -2.69 4.11
C PRO A 267 -32.33 -3.08 4.54
N ARG A 268 -33.35 -2.35 4.08
CA ARG A 268 -34.71 -2.89 4.18
C ARG A 268 -34.67 -4.26 3.49
N PRO A 269 -35.12 -5.36 4.11
CA PRO A 269 -35.23 -6.63 3.42
C PRO A 269 -36.02 -6.35 2.15
N GLN A 270 -35.44 -6.69 0.99
CA GLN A 270 -36.16 -6.65 -0.27
C GLN A 270 -37.37 -7.56 -0.11
N GLY A 271 -38.51 -6.95 0.20
CA GLY A 271 -39.75 -7.65 0.38
C GLY A 271 -40.16 -8.25 -0.94
N MET A 272 -40.30 -9.58 -0.94
CA MET A 272 -41.44 -10.29 -1.50
C MET A 272 -42.43 -9.36 -2.22
N LYS A 273 -42.38 -9.40 -3.54
CA LYS A 273 -43.56 -9.31 -4.39
C LYS A 273 -43.60 -10.56 -5.24
#